data_AF-S9QI93-F1
#
_entry.id   AF-S9QI93-F1
#
_cell.length_a   1.000
_cell.length_b   1.000
_cell.length_c   1.000
_cell.angle_alpha   90.00
_cell.angle_beta   90.00
_cell.angle_gamma   90.00
#
_symmetry.space_group_name_H-M   'P 1'
#
loop_
_entity.id
_entity.type
_entity.pdbx_description
1 polymer ?
#
loop_
_entity_poly.entity_id
_entity_poly.type
_entity_poly.pdbx_seq_one_letter_code
_entity_poly.pdbx_strand_id
1 'polypeptide(L)' 'MPTLDQEKAKTDMAFLLSEHRLGLAEFHAATSCTAKNGDVARRFFEDVYRFAFENGEEPDIAKYWNR' A
#
# COMPACT_ATOMS: atom_id res chain seq x y z
N MET A 1 11.41 -10.62 -17.74
CA MET A 1 11.88 -11.21 -16.48
C MET A 1 11.84 -10.09 -15.44
N PRO A 2 11.06 -10.20 -14.35
CA PRO A 2 11.18 -9.25 -13.25
C PRO A 2 12.61 -9.27 -12.70
N THR A 3 13.10 -8.12 -12.23
CA THR A 3 14.42 -8.03 -11.63
C THR A 3 14.40 -8.64 -10.22
N LEU A 4 15.57 -9.07 -9.72
CA LEU A 4 15.72 -9.52 -8.32
C LEU A 4 15.16 -8.49 -7.32
N ASP A 5 15.31 -7.20 -7.65
CA ASP A 5 14.79 -6.09 -6.84
C ASP A 5 13.26 -6.03 -6.84
N GLN A 6 12.60 -6.34 -7.97
CA GLN A 6 11.15 -6.43 -8.04
C GLN A 6 10.60 -7.60 -7.23
N GLU A 7 11.24 -8.78 -7.28
CA GLU A 7 10.81 -9.94 -6.50
C GLU A 7 11.03 -9.74 -5.00
N LYS A 8 12.13 -9.08 -4.62
CA LYS A 8 12.38 -8.68 -3.25
C LYS A 8 11.34 -7.67 -2.75
N ALA A 9 11.09 -6.61 -3.52
CA ALA A 9 10.09 -5.61 -3.16
C ALA A 9 8.68 -6.22 -3.02
N LYS A 10 8.32 -7.16 -3.91
CA LYS A 10 7.06 -7.91 -3.82
C LYS A 10 6.99 -8.73 -2.52
N THR A 11 8.06 -9.43 -2.16
CA THR A 11 8.11 -10.28 -0.96
C THR A 11 8.06 -9.43 0.32
N ASP A 12 8.87 -8.38 0.39
CA ASP A 12 8.96 -7.50 1.55
C ASP A 12 7.62 -6.78 1.78
N MET A 13 6.97 -6.28 0.72
CA MET A 13 5.67 -5.63 0.83
C MET A 13 4.56 -6.60 1.24
N ALA A 14 4.55 -7.82 0.70
CA ALA A 14 3.59 -8.86 1.09
C ALA A 14 3.73 -9.21 2.58
N PHE A 15 4.96 -9.30 3.08
CA PHE A 15 5.23 -9.53 4.50
C PHE A 15 4.73 -8.38 5.40
N LEU A 16 4.97 -7.13 5.00
CA LEU A 16 4.47 -5.97 5.77
C LEU A 16 2.93 -5.91 5.82
N LEU A 17 2.27 -6.31 4.73
CA LEU A 17 0.81 -6.45 4.68
C LEU A 17 0.31 -7.57 5.59
N SER A 18 0.96 -8.74 5.60
CA SER A 18 0.55 -9.88 6.44
C SER A 18 0.76 -9.62 7.93
N GLU A 19 1.81 -8.89 8.30
CA GLU A 19 2.10 -8.52 9.69
C GLU A 19 1.28 -7.32 10.20
N HIS A 20 0.35 -6.80 9.40
CA HIS A 20 -0.45 -5.62 9.74
C HIS A 20 0.40 -4.37 10.10
N ARG A 21 1.60 -4.25 9.51
CA ARG A 21 2.56 -3.16 9.80
C ARG A 21 2.34 -1.90 8.96
N LEU A 22 1.36 -1.91 8.07
CA LEU A 22 1.02 -0.79 7.18
C LEU A 22 -0.30 -0.14 7.64
N GLY A 23 -0.19 0.77 8.60
CA GLY A 23 -1.32 1.45 9.24
C GLY A 23 -1.39 2.94 8.92
N LEU A 24 -2.05 3.69 9.80
CA LEU A 24 -2.28 5.14 9.63
C LEU A 24 -0.98 5.94 9.52
N ALA A 25 0.03 5.60 10.32
CA ALA A 25 1.30 6.31 10.35
C ALA A 25 2.07 6.13 9.03
N GLU A 26 2.10 4.90 8.52
CA GLU A 26 2.75 4.57 7.24
C GLU A 26 2.00 5.21 6.07
N PHE A 27 0.65 5.20 6.11
CA PHE A 27 -0.16 5.89 5.10
C PHE A 27 0.15 7.39 5.07
N HIS A 28 0.21 8.03 6.24
CA HIS A 28 0.56 9.45 6.33
C HIS A 28 1.98 9.72 5.85
N ALA A 29 2.95 8.88 6.21
CA ALA A 29 4.33 9.01 5.73
C ALA A 29 4.43 8.89 4.20
N ALA A 30 3.63 8.00 3.60
CA ALA A 30 3.65 7.77 2.14
C ALA A 30 2.91 8.83 1.34
N THR A 31 1.80 9.37 1.86
CA THR A 31 0.87 10.22 1.10
C THR A 31 0.78 11.65 1.59
N SER A 32 1.37 11.97 2.75
CA SER A 32 1.13 13.22 3.51
C SER A 32 -0.35 13.50 3.82
N CYS A 33 -1.21 12.47 3.77
CA CYS A 33 -2.65 12.56 4.03
C CYS A 33 -3.04 11.71 5.24
N THR A 34 -4.18 12.02 5.86
CA THR A 34 -4.71 11.19 6.97
C THR A 34 -5.81 10.25 6.46
N ALA A 35 -5.57 8.94 6.49
CA ALA A 35 -6.61 7.97 6.14
C ALA A 35 -7.79 8.01 7.12
N LYS A 36 -8.99 7.61 6.66
CA LYS A 36 -10.22 7.57 7.47
C LYS A 36 -10.10 6.70 8.73
N ASN A 37 -9.41 5.57 8.61
CA ASN A 37 -9.10 4.64 9.70
C ASN A 37 -7.98 3.68 9.26
N GLY A 38 -7.54 2.81 10.18
CA GLY A 38 -6.49 1.82 9.91
C GLY A 38 -6.82 0.86 8.77
N ASP A 39 -8.09 0.44 8.64
CA ASP A 39 -8.51 -0.48 7.58
C ASP A 39 -8.41 0.18 6.19
N VAL A 40 -8.75 1.45 6.09
CA VAL A 40 -8.65 2.24 4.85
C VAL A 40 -7.18 2.49 4.48
N ALA A 41 -6.32 2.76 5.48
CA ALA A 41 -4.87 2.83 5.26
C ALA A 41 -4.32 1.50 4.72
N ARG A 42 -4.72 0.37 5.31
CA ARG A 42 -4.27 -0.96 4.87
C ARG A 42 -4.72 -1.24 3.44
N ARG A 43 -5.99 -0.94 3.13
CA ARG A 43 -6.55 -1.13 1.78
C ARG A 43 -5.78 -0.33 0.72
N PHE A 44 -5.36 0.89 1.02
CA PHE A 44 -4.49 1.66 0.11
C PHE A 44 -3.21 0.89 -0.23
N PHE A 45 -2.52 0.31 0.75
CA PHE A 45 -1.31 -0.46 0.49
C PHE A 45 -1.57 -1.79 -0.24
N GLU A 46 -2.70 -2.44 0.01
CA GLU A 46 -3.14 -3.60 -0.78
C GLU A 46 -3.35 -3.23 -2.27
N ASP A 47 -3.96 -2.07 -2.53
CA ASP A 47 -4.20 -1.60 -3.90
C ASP A 47 -2.90 -1.14 -4.58
N VAL A 48 -1.97 -0.50 -3.84
CA VAL A 48 -0.61 -0.21 -4.33
C VAL A 48 0.15 -1.49 -4.68
N TYR A 49 0.06 -2.53 -3.83
CA TYR A 49 0.69 -3.82 -4.11
C TYR A 49 0.17 -4.44 -5.41
N ARG A 50 -1.16 -4.43 -5.61
CA ARG A 50 -1.77 -4.94 -6.84
C ARG A 50 -1.34 -4.13 -8.06
N PHE A 51 -1.36 -2.81 -7.97
CA PHE A 51 -0.88 -1.94 -9.06
C PHE A 51 0.58 -2.25 -9.43
N ALA A 52 1.46 -2.37 -8.44
CA ALA A 52 2.89 -2.57 -8.66
C ALA A 52 3.25 -3.99 -9.15
N PHE A 53 2.52 -5.02 -8.73
CA PHE A 53 2.95 -6.42 -8.90
C PHE A 53 1.92 -7.36 -9.54
N GLU A 54 0.65 -6.96 -9.67
CA GLU A 54 -0.44 -7.81 -10.13
C GLU A 54 -1.28 -7.17 -11.26
N ASN A 55 -0.75 -6.14 -11.93
CA ASN A 55 -1.46 -5.36 -12.96
C ASN A 55 -2.81 -4.78 -12.45
N GLY A 56 -2.87 -4.43 -11.17
CA GLY A 56 -4.02 -3.73 -10.58
C GLY A 56 -4.17 -2.30 -11.13
N GLU A 57 -5.30 -1.67 -10.83
CA GLU A 57 -5.53 -0.26 -11.17
C GLU A 57 -4.74 0.67 -10.25
N GLU A 58 -4.32 1.82 -10.77
CA GLU A 58 -3.63 2.85 -9.99
C GLU A 58 -4.55 3.38 -8.87
N PRO A 59 -4.12 3.34 -7.59
CA PRO A 59 -4.96 3.77 -6.48
C PRO A 59 -5.07 5.30 -6.40
N ASP A 60 -6.30 5.80 -6.44
CA ASP A 60 -6.60 7.21 -6.20
C ASP A 60 -6.66 7.53 -4.69
N ILE A 61 -5.66 8.28 -4.20
CA ILE A 61 -5.52 8.69 -2.79
C ILE A 61 -6.80 9.35 -2.24
N ALA A 62 -7.55 10.08 -3.07
CA ALA A 62 -8.78 10.76 -2.65
C ALA A 62 -9.86 9.79 -2.15
N LYS A 63 -9.81 8.51 -2.55
CA LYS A 63 -10.74 7.47 -2.10
C LYS A 63 -10.47 7.04 -0.65
N TYR A 64 -9.23 7.21 -0.17
CA TYR A 64 -8.75 6.72 1.13
C TYR A 64 -8.60 7.83 2.17
N TRP A 65 -8.35 9.05 1.72
CA TRP A 65 -8.19 10.23 2.57
C TRP A 65 -9.51 10.65 3.26
N ASN A 66 -9.42 11.03 4.54
CA ASN A 66 -10.49 11.70 5.28
C ASN A 66 -10.37 13.23 5.13
N ARG A 67 -11.27 13.82 4.33
CA ARG A 67 -11.31 15.26 4.06
C ARG A 67 -11.87 16.06 5.22
#